data_AF-A0A0D9Y0M7-F1
#
_entry.id   AF-A0A0D9Y0M7-F1
#
_cell.length_a   1.000
_cell.length_b   1.000
_cell.length_c   1.000
_cell.angle_alpha   90.00
_cell.angle_beta   90.00
_cell.angle_gamma   90.00
#
_symmetry.space_group_name_H-M   'P 1'
#
loop_
_entity.id
_entity.type
_entity.pdbx_description
1 polymer ?
#
loop_
_entity_poly.entity_id
_entity_poly.type
_entity_poly.pdbx_seq_one_letter_code
_entity_poly.pdbx_strand_id
1 'polypeptide(L)'
;MPETRGVDGRLAALASKVDSKIYYLKDVLVEYMDMKNVVAEVAQERERFLNEQHAMVGNDVVLEVMKEKLEAADNELAAAKEEISRMNKELEFVKKKLRDSEAKINQAEQQIGVAAELVQPRGVVKISVEKQNHLPQGLMADAGEIELTEGHQNEGLVTPNAGQTSGALVSKDDDLETVREELIKGFLEMDSGGRKLGIKEMGELNEKVFQAACLAKLPPEEAGSASYDLYSLWQKQLSDLSWNPFKTITVDGNCKEIVNVDDDKLQGLQRELGEDACKAVVNALTEMKEYNVLADRSIAYELWNYKEGRKATLRECIEYVFNQVRQLTVTKRRKTRRW
;
A
#
# COMPACT_ATOMS: atom_id res chain seq x y z
N MET A 1 -73.73 -43.94 -51.69
CA MET A 1 -73.35 -43.13 -50.51
C MET A 1 -72.02 -42.42 -50.76
N PRO A 2 -72.03 -41.16 -51.24
CA PRO A 2 -70.80 -40.37 -51.43
C PRO A 2 -70.39 -39.56 -50.19
N GLU A 3 -71.34 -39.24 -49.30
CA GLU A 3 -71.24 -38.13 -48.34
C GLU A 3 -70.24 -38.37 -47.21
N THR A 4 -70.08 -39.63 -46.74
CA THR A 4 -69.16 -39.99 -45.65
C THR A 4 -67.72 -39.54 -45.93
N ARG A 5 -67.24 -39.73 -47.16
CA ARG A 5 -65.89 -39.35 -47.58
C ARG A 5 -65.65 -37.84 -47.54
N GLY A 6 -66.71 -37.03 -47.56
CA GLY A 6 -66.65 -35.58 -47.39
C GLY A 6 -66.64 -35.12 -45.92
N VAL A 7 -67.04 -35.96 -44.98
CA VAL A 7 -67.03 -35.67 -43.54
C VAL A 7 -65.63 -35.94 -42.97
N ASP A 8 -65.03 -37.09 -43.26
CA ASP A 8 -63.68 -37.45 -42.78
C ASP A 8 -62.62 -36.41 -43.18
N GLY A 9 -62.67 -35.92 -44.43
CA GLY A 9 -61.75 -34.87 -44.89
C GLY A 9 -61.91 -33.54 -44.15
N ARG A 10 -63.12 -33.20 -43.69
CA ARG A 10 -63.36 -32.01 -42.84
C ARG A 10 -62.86 -32.25 -41.42
N LEU A 11 -63.03 -33.46 -40.89
CA LEU A 11 -62.54 -33.85 -39.57
C LEU A 11 -61.00 -33.78 -39.51
N ALA A 12 -60.32 -34.33 -40.51
CA ALA A 12 -58.86 -34.30 -40.62
C ALA A 12 -58.30 -32.88 -40.77
N ALA A 13 -58.96 -32.03 -41.57
CA ALA A 13 -58.60 -30.62 -41.69
C ALA A 13 -58.81 -29.84 -40.38
N LEU A 14 -59.83 -30.19 -39.58
CA LEU A 14 -60.05 -29.61 -38.26
C LEU A 14 -58.97 -30.06 -37.27
N ALA A 15 -58.65 -31.36 -37.22
CA ALA A 15 -57.60 -31.91 -36.37
C ALA A 15 -56.24 -31.27 -36.63
N SER A 16 -55.79 -31.24 -37.89
CA SER A 16 -54.53 -30.60 -38.28
C SER A 16 -54.46 -29.11 -37.88
N LYS A 17 -55.60 -28.40 -37.90
CA LYS A 17 -55.69 -27.00 -37.46
C LYS A 17 -55.64 -26.85 -35.93
N VAL A 18 -56.15 -27.83 -35.17
CA VAL A 18 -56.00 -27.92 -33.71
C VAL A 18 -54.54 -28.24 -33.35
N ASP A 19 -53.92 -29.24 -33.98
CA ASP A 19 -52.52 -29.61 -33.75
C ASP A 19 -51.57 -28.44 -34.02
N SER A 20 -51.78 -27.74 -35.15
CA SER A 20 -51.05 -26.50 -35.46
C SER A 20 -51.23 -25.45 -34.36
N LYS A 21 -52.44 -25.28 -33.82
CA LYS A 21 -52.72 -24.30 -32.76
C LYS A 21 -52.07 -24.71 -31.43
N ILE A 22 -52.02 -26.01 -31.12
CA ILE A 22 -51.31 -26.57 -29.96
C ILE A 22 -49.80 -26.36 -30.10
N TYR A 23 -49.24 -26.51 -31.30
CA TYR A 23 -47.82 -26.23 -31.57
C TYR A 23 -47.47 -24.78 -31.24
N TYR A 24 -48.16 -23.81 -31.85
CA TYR A 24 -47.95 -22.38 -31.56
C TYR A 24 -48.18 -22.01 -30.09
N LEU A 25 -49.10 -22.67 -29.39
CA LEU A 25 -49.33 -22.43 -27.96
C LEU A 25 -48.22 -22.99 -27.08
N LYS A 26 -47.49 -24.03 -27.50
CA LYS A 26 -46.28 -24.50 -26.80
C LYS A 26 -45.09 -23.55 -27.02
N ASP A 27 -44.92 -23.11 -28.26
CA ASP A 27 -43.86 -22.18 -28.71
C ASP A 27 -43.88 -20.89 -27.86
N VAL A 28 -45.02 -20.20 -27.83
CA VAL A 28 -45.25 -18.98 -27.03
C VAL A 28 -45.11 -19.22 -25.52
N LEU A 29 -45.31 -20.45 -25.04
CA LEU A 29 -45.19 -20.79 -23.62
C LEU A 29 -43.72 -21.03 -23.22
N VAL A 30 -42.84 -21.41 -24.16
CA VAL A 30 -41.38 -21.39 -23.97
C VAL A 30 -40.88 -19.95 -23.97
N GLU A 31 -41.23 -19.15 -24.99
CA GLU A 31 -40.87 -17.72 -25.04
C GLU A 31 -41.29 -16.96 -23.77
N TYR A 32 -42.47 -17.26 -23.21
CA TYR A 32 -42.93 -16.70 -21.94
C TYR A 32 -42.04 -17.07 -20.75
N MET A 33 -41.56 -18.32 -20.67
CA MET A 33 -40.67 -18.74 -19.58
C MET A 33 -39.29 -18.09 -19.71
N ASP A 34 -38.74 -18.02 -20.92
CA ASP A 34 -37.45 -17.36 -21.18
C ASP A 34 -37.52 -15.87 -20.84
N MET A 35 -38.56 -15.16 -21.30
CA MET A 35 -38.80 -13.76 -20.91
C MET A 35 -38.98 -13.58 -19.39
N LYS A 36 -39.66 -14.52 -18.72
CA LYS A 36 -39.83 -14.48 -17.26
C LYS A 36 -38.51 -14.65 -16.51
N ASN A 37 -37.61 -15.51 -17.01
CA ASN A 37 -36.28 -15.71 -16.42
C ASN A 37 -35.42 -14.44 -16.58
N VAL A 38 -35.36 -13.86 -17.78
CA VAL A 38 -34.65 -12.59 -18.02
C VAL A 38 -35.19 -11.44 -17.15
N VAL A 39 -36.51 -11.38 -16.94
CA VAL A 39 -37.11 -10.39 -16.01
C VAL A 39 -36.68 -10.61 -14.56
N ALA A 40 -36.47 -11.86 -14.12
CA ALA A 40 -35.97 -12.15 -12.79
C ALA A 40 -34.47 -11.79 -12.64
N GLU A 41 -33.65 -12.10 -13.65
CA GLU A 41 -32.22 -11.72 -13.70
C GLU A 41 -32.05 -10.20 -13.64
N VAL A 42 -32.80 -9.45 -14.44
CA VAL A 42 -32.79 -7.98 -14.45
C VAL A 42 -33.29 -7.39 -13.12
N ALA A 43 -34.25 -8.04 -12.45
CA ALA A 43 -34.68 -7.62 -11.12
C ALA A 43 -33.56 -7.80 -10.07
N GLN A 44 -32.86 -8.93 -10.10
CA GLN A 44 -31.73 -9.21 -9.21
C GLN A 44 -30.52 -8.30 -9.49
N GLU A 45 -30.25 -7.97 -10.76
CA GLU A 45 -29.21 -7.01 -11.14
C GLU A 45 -29.53 -5.59 -10.66
N ARG A 46 -30.79 -5.16 -10.78
CA ARG A 46 -31.25 -3.87 -10.22
C ARG A 46 -31.09 -3.81 -8.70
N GLU A 47 -31.34 -4.91 -7.98
CA GLU A 47 -31.17 -4.97 -6.54
C GLU A 47 -29.69 -4.94 -6.12
N ARG A 48 -28.81 -5.64 -6.86
CA ARG A 48 -27.34 -5.53 -6.70
C ARG A 48 -26.87 -4.07 -6.87
N PHE A 49 -27.28 -3.40 -7.95
CA PHE A 49 -26.88 -2.01 -8.22
C PHE A 49 -27.34 -1.01 -7.14
N LEU A 50 -28.53 -1.22 -6.55
CA LEU A 50 -29.02 -0.40 -5.43
C LEU A 50 -28.19 -0.60 -4.16
N ASN A 51 -27.85 -1.85 -3.83
CA ASN A 51 -26.98 -2.15 -2.69
C ASN A 51 -25.56 -1.58 -2.88
N GLU A 52 -25.04 -1.62 -4.11
CA GLU A 52 -23.73 -1.04 -4.47
C GLU A 52 -23.73 0.49 -4.37
N GLN A 53 -24.79 1.18 -4.81
CA GLN A 53 -24.97 2.62 -4.53
C GLN A 53 -25.00 2.93 -3.03
N HIS A 54 -25.73 2.14 -2.24
CA HIS A 54 -25.79 2.34 -0.78
C HIS A 54 -24.42 2.11 -0.10
N ALA A 55 -23.63 1.15 -0.57
CA ALA A 55 -22.26 0.93 -0.10
C ALA A 55 -21.34 2.10 -0.49
N MET A 56 -21.45 2.61 -1.72
CA MET A 56 -20.66 3.75 -2.21
C MET A 56 -20.93 5.02 -1.39
N VAL A 57 -22.19 5.33 -1.09
CA VAL A 57 -22.56 6.46 -0.21
C VAL A 57 -22.06 6.26 1.23
N GLY A 58 -22.02 5.02 1.72
CA GLY A 58 -21.39 4.72 3.02
C GLY A 58 -19.89 5.04 3.04
N ASN A 59 -19.17 4.70 1.96
CA ASN A 59 -17.74 4.98 1.83
C ASN A 59 -17.45 6.49 1.69
N ASP A 60 -18.31 7.24 0.99
CA ASP A 60 -18.19 8.70 0.80
C ASP A 60 -18.21 9.45 2.16
N VAL A 61 -19.14 9.08 3.04
CA VAL A 61 -19.21 9.62 4.42
C VAL A 61 -17.98 9.25 5.26
N VAL A 62 -17.43 8.05 5.08
CA VAL A 62 -16.18 7.64 5.75
C VAL A 62 -14.99 8.45 5.23
N LEU A 63 -14.94 8.75 3.93
CA LEU A 63 -13.92 9.57 3.29
C LEU A 63 -13.90 11.01 3.83
N GLU A 64 -15.05 11.65 3.96
CA GLU A 64 -15.16 13.00 4.53
C GLU A 64 -14.70 13.02 6.00
N VAL A 65 -15.10 12.03 6.81
CA VAL A 65 -14.66 11.90 8.22
C VAL A 65 -13.16 11.57 8.37
N MET A 66 -12.56 10.85 7.41
CA MET A 66 -11.12 10.65 7.37
C MET A 66 -10.36 11.94 7.02
N LYS A 67 -10.91 12.73 6.10
CA LYS A 67 -10.36 14.01 5.65
C LYS A 67 -10.41 15.08 6.76
N GLU A 68 -11.52 15.20 7.49
CA GLU A 68 -11.60 16.05 8.69
C GLU A 68 -10.52 15.71 9.73
N LYS A 69 -10.27 14.41 9.96
CA LYS A 69 -9.24 13.94 10.90
C LYS A 69 -7.82 14.21 10.42
N LEU A 70 -7.57 14.10 9.11
CA LEU A 70 -6.28 14.42 8.51
C LEU A 70 -5.98 15.92 8.66
N GLU A 71 -6.95 16.78 8.36
CA GLU A 71 -6.81 18.24 8.51
C GLU A 71 -6.63 18.64 9.98
N ALA A 72 -7.29 17.97 10.93
CA ALA A 72 -7.03 18.17 12.36
C ALA A 72 -5.58 17.79 12.74
N ALA A 73 -5.08 16.65 12.27
CA ALA A 73 -3.71 16.18 12.56
C ALA A 73 -2.62 17.10 11.98
N ASP A 74 -2.81 17.64 10.76
CA ASP A 74 -1.89 18.60 10.16
C ASP A 74 -1.84 19.93 10.94
N ASN A 75 -2.98 20.38 11.48
CA ASN A 75 -3.04 21.57 12.33
C ASN A 75 -2.32 21.35 13.68
N GLU A 76 -2.48 20.19 14.33
CA GLU A 76 -1.72 19.84 15.54
C GLU A 76 -0.20 19.74 15.24
N LEU A 77 0.17 19.13 14.11
CA LEU A 77 1.56 19.03 13.67
C LEU A 77 2.18 20.41 13.37
N ALA A 78 1.40 21.36 12.82
CA ALA A 78 1.84 22.74 12.62
C ALA A 78 2.10 23.44 13.97
N ALA A 79 1.17 23.35 14.93
CA ALA A 79 1.33 23.92 16.26
C ALA A 79 2.56 23.34 16.99
N ALA A 80 2.79 22.03 16.91
CA ALA A 80 3.97 21.38 17.50
C ALA A 80 5.30 21.88 16.87
N LYS A 81 5.33 22.14 15.56
CA LYS A 81 6.50 22.74 14.89
C LYS A 81 6.79 24.16 15.38
N GLU A 82 5.75 24.96 15.65
CA GLU A 82 5.92 26.30 16.24
C GLU A 82 6.39 26.25 17.70
N GLU A 83 5.86 25.32 18.50
CA GLU A 83 6.29 25.05 19.88
C GLU A 83 7.79 24.72 19.94
N ILE A 84 8.26 23.80 19.07
CA ILE A 84 9.68 23.44 18.93
C ILE A 84 10.53 24.64 18.48
N SER A 85 10.03 25.45 17.53
CA SER A 85 10.70 26.69 17.09
C SER A 85 10.82 27.74 18.20
N ARG A 86 9.87 27.76 19.16
CA ARG A 86 9.90 28.61 20.35
C ARG A 86 10.94 28.10 21.36
N MET A 87 10.85 26.82 21.73
CA MET A 87 11.77 26.18 22.69
C MET A 87 13.23 26.25 22.24
N ASN A 88 13.52 26.08 20.95
CA ASN A 88 14.88 26.21 20.42
C ASN A 88 15.46 27.62 20.58
N LYS A 89 14.64 28.68 20.47
CA LYS A 89 15.09 30.07 20.68
C LYS A 89 15.39 30.34 22.16
N GLU A 90 14.57 29.80 23.06
CA GLU A 90 14.81 29.88 24.51
C GLU A 90 16.04 29.09 24.93
N LEU A 91 16.25 27.90 24.37
CA LEU A 91 17.43 27.07 24.59
C LEU A 91 18.74 27.78 24.20
N GLU A 92 18.78 28.42 23.02
CA GLU A 92 19.96 29.21 22.60
C GLU A 92 20.21 30.42 23.52
N PHE A 93 19.15 31.09 24.00
CA PHE A 93 19.28 32.17 24.97
C PHE A 93 19.81 31.69 26.33
N VAL A 94 19.36 30.53 26.81
CA VAL A 94 19.86 29.90 28.04
C VAL A 94 21.32 29.45 27.87
N LYS A 95 21.68 28.79 26.77
CA LYS A 95 23.08 28.44 26.43
C LYS A 95 24.00 29.66 26.35
N LYS A 96 23.49 30.82 25.91
CA LYS A 96 24.26 32.07 25.93
C LYS A 96 24.48 32.56 27.37
N LYS A 97 23.42 32.64 28.19
CA LYS A 97 23.53 33.02 29.60
C LYS A 97 24.46 32.11 30.41
N LEU A 98 24.45 30.80 30.11
CA LEU A 98 25.34 29.83 30.74
C LEU A 98 26.81 30.19 30.46
N ARG A 99 27.19 30.33 29.18
CA ARG A 99 28.54 30.78 28.76
C ARG A 99 28.93 32.13 29.34
N ASP A 100 28.01 33.10 29.36
CA ASP A 100 28.20 34.42 29.98
C ASP A 100 28.34 34.36 31.53
N SER A 101 28.06 33.22 32.16
CA SER A 101 28.23 32.96 33.60
C SER A 101 29.47 32.12 33.90
N GLU A 102 29.76 31.09 33.11
CA GLU A 102 30.99 30.29 33.15
C GLU A 102 32.22 31.18 32.97
N ALA A 103 32.20 32.09 32.00
CA ALA A 103 33.27 33.07 31.80
C ALA A 103 33.51 33.97 33.03
N LYS A 104 32.47 34.29 33.82
CA LYS A 104 32.59 35.10 35.04
C LYS A 104 33.10 34.27 36.23
N ILE A 105 32.73 33.00 36.30
CA ILE A 105 33.27 32.06 37.30
C ILE A 105 34.78 31.91 37.06
N ASN A 106 35.21 31.58 35.84
CA ASN A 106 36.62 31.47 35.47
C ASN A 106 37.40 32.76 35.77
N GLN A 107 36.80 33.94 35.52
CA GLN A 107 37.42 35.24 35.83
C GLN A 107 37.50 35.53 37.34
N ALA A 108 36.55 35.04 38.14
CA ALA A 108 36.58 35.16 39.60
C ALA A 108 37.61 34.20 40.22
N GLU A 109 37.71 32.97 39.70
CA GLU A 109 38.72 31.98 40.12
C GLU A 109 40.15 32.48 39.86
N GLN A 110 40.41 33.09 38.70
CA GLN A 110 41.70 33.74 38.43
C GLN A 110 42.02 34.87 39.43
N GLN A 111 41.04 35.68 39.82
CA GLN A 111 41.23 36.74 40.83
C GLN A 111 41.49 36.16 42.22
N ILE A 112 40.83 35.06 42.59
CA ILE A 112 41.06 34.34 43.85
C ILE A 112 42.47 33.73 43.87
N GLY A 113 42.94 33.15 42.76
CA GLY A 113 44.30 32.64 42.63
C GLY A 113 45.37 33.72 42.85
N VAL A 114 45.23 34.88 42.19
CA VAL A 114 46.15 36.02 42.37
C VAL A 114 46.09 36.59 43.79
N ALA A 115 44.91 36.61 44.43
CA ALA A 115 44.78 37.03 45.82
C ALA A 115 45.44 36.05 46.81
N ALA A 116 45.50 34.75 46.49
CA ALA A 116 46.16 33.73 47.31
C ALA A 116 47.69 33.85 47.29
N GLU A 117 48.30 34.18 46.14
CA GLU A 117 49.76 34.39 46.06
C GLU A 117 50.23 35.64 46.84
N LEU A 118 49.36 36.64 46.99
CA LEU A 118 49.64 37.89 47.71
C LEU A 118 49.64 37.77 49.24
N VAL A 119 49.30 36.60 49.82
CA VAL A 119 49.21 36.39 51.27
C VAL A 119 50.15 35.28 51.75
N GLN A 120 51.41 35.63 52.02
CA GLN A 120 52.31 34.79 52.84
C GLN A 120 52.22 35.15 54.35
N PRO A 121 52.50 34.18 55.25
CA PRO A 121 51.81 34.12 56.55
C PRO A 121 52.45 34.92 57.69
N ARG A 122 51.62 35.35 58.65
CA ARG A 122 52.06 35.84 59.97
C ARG A 122 51.43 35.06 61.13
N GLY A 123 52.24 34.22 61.77
CA GLY A 123 52.36 34.19 63.24
C GLY A 123 51.19 33.63 64.07
N VAL A 124 51.08 32.30 64.13
CA VAL A 124 50.90 31.48 65.36
C VAL A 124 50.05 32.02 66.53
N VAL A 125 48.95 31.32 66.83
CA VAL A 125 48.58 30.88 68.20
C VAL A 125 47.99 29.45 68.12
N LYS A 126 48.31 28.58 69.08
CA LYS A 126 47.67 27.25 69.28
C LYS A 126 46.70 27.31 70.48
N ILE A 127 45.47 26.80 70.34
CA ILE A 127 44.60 26.34 71.45
C ILE A 127 43.85 25.07 71.00
N SER A 128 43.42 24.23 71.94
CA SER A 128 42.80 22.89 71.77
C SER A 128 41.36 22.86 72.36
N VAL A 129 40.50 21.84 72.15
CA VAL A 129 40.70 20.47 71.63
C VAL A 129 39.76 20.22 70.42
N GLU A 130 38.98 19.14 70.14
CA GLU A 130 38.70 17.83 70.75
C GLU A 130 38.33 16.79 69.66
N LYS A 131 38.25 15.51 70.01
CA LYS A 131 37.92 14.38 69.14
C LYS A 131 36.40 14.17 68.98
N GLN A 132 35.98 13.68 67.81
CA GLN A 132 35.38 12.34 67.75
C GLN A 132 35.51 11.69 66.36
N ASN A 133 35.58 10.36 66.34
CA ASN A 133 35.86 9.55 65.15
C ASN A 133 34.59 9.27 64.35
N HIS A 134 34.69 9.12 63.02
CA HIS A 134 34.56 7.80 62.38
C HIS A 134 34.88 7.80 60.87
N LEU A 135 35.71 6.85 60.46
CA LEU A 135 35.79 6.25 59.11
C LEU A 135 35.76 4.73 59.36
N PRO A 136 35.17 3.90 58.47
CA PRO A 136 35.91 3.32 57.32
C PRO A 136 35.00 3.09 56.07
N GLN A 137 35.43 2.50 54.93
CA GLN A 137 36.70 2.50 54.17
C GLN A 137 36.51 1.66 52.88
N GLY A 138 37.05 2.10 51.73
CA GLY A 138 37.19 1.33 50.49
C GLY A 138 37.56 2.27 49.32
N LEU A 139 38.67 2.15 48.56
CA LEU A 139 39.38 1.01 47.92
C LEU A 139 38.58 0.44 46.73
N MET A 140 39.03 0.45 45.46
CA MET A 140 40.28 0.97 44.82
C MET A 140 40.02 1.32 43.33
N ALA A 141 40.96 2.04 42.68
CA ALA A 141 41.39 1.88 41.25
C ALA A 141 40.34 2.06 40.11
N ASP A 142 40.70 2.37 38.85
CA ASP A 142 41.86 3.04 38.21
C ASP A 142 41.47 3.37 36.74
N ALA A 143 42.26 4.21 36.04
CA ALA A 143 42.37 4.45 34.58
C ALA A 143 41.17 4.24 33.62
N GLY A 144 40.85 5.26 32.80
CA GLY A 144 39.81 5.17 31.76
C GLY A 144 39.66 6.42 30.89
N GLU A 145 40.74 6.85 30.22
CA GLU A 145 40.79 8.04 29.36
C GLU A 145 39.97 7.86 28.06
N ILE A 146 39.04 8.78 27.78
CA ILE A 146 38.31 8.86 26.51
C ILE A 146 38.37 10.31 26.02
N GLU A 147 39.24 10.54 25.03
CA GLU A 147 39.44 11.85 24.40
C GLU A 147 38.53 11.97 23.16
N LEU A 148 37.75 13.05 23.06
CA LEU A 148 36.95 13.39 21.89
C LEU A 148 37.34 14.77 21.38
N THR A 149 38.11 14.81 20.28
CA THR A 149 38.59 16.04 19.65
C THR A 149 37.90 16.31 18.31
N GLU A 150 37.03 17.32 18.29
CA GLU A 150 36.64 18.00 17.04
C GLU A 150 37.71 19.05 16.69
N GLY A 151 38.07 19.25 15.41
CA GLY A 151 39.14 20.21 15.08
C GLY A 151 39.53 20.35 13.61
N HIS A 152 38.70 21.03 12.82
CA HIS A 152 38.93 21.46 11.43
C HIS A 152 40.37 21.88 11.03
N GLN A 153 40.76 21.58 9.77
CA GLN A 153 40.99 22.62 8.74
C GLN A 153 41.14 22.05 7.31
N ASN A 154 41.32 22.93 6.31
CA ASN A 154 40.88 22.72 4.92
C ASN A 154 41.83 23.33 3.87
N GLU A 155 42.47 22.50 3.04
CA GLU A 155 43.23 22.87 1.84
C GLU A 155 43.07 21.76 0.78
N GLY A 156 42.98 22.01 -0.54
CA GLY A 156 42.90 23.29 -1.24
C GLY A 156 43.34 23.19 -2.71
N LEU A 157 42.40 23.03 -3.66
CA LEU A 157 42.69 23.23 -5.11
C LEU A 157 41.45 23.69 -5.88
N VAL A 158 41.61 24.69 -6.76
CA VAL A 158 40.53 25.36 -7.51
C VAL A 158 41.02 25.67 -8.94
N THR A 159 40.06 25.87 -9.86
CA THR A 159 40.10 26.52 -11.19
C THR A 159 40.00 25.60 -12.43
N PRO A 160 39.37 26.05 -13.53
CA PRO A 160 38.20 26.93 -13.57
C PRO A 160 37.06 26.53 -14.55
N ASN A 161 35.85 26.92 -14.13
CA ASN A 161 34.57 27.06 -14.82
C ASN A 161 34.59 27.39 -16.35
N ALA A 162 33.67 26.77 -17.11
CA ALA A 162 33.15 27.32 -18.36
C ALA A 162 31.67 26.90 -18.62
N GLY A 163 30.79 27.89 -18.82
CA GLY A 163 29.43 27.69 -19.36
C GLY A 163 28.29 27.61 -18.32
N GLN A 164 27.43 28.65 -18.29
CA GLN A 164 26.24 28.69 -17.43
C GLN A 164 25.01 28.09 -18.13
N THR A 165 24.27 27.23 -17.44
CA THR A 165 22.79 27.29 -17.39
C THR A 165 22.34 26.88 -15.99
N SER A 166 21.39 27.63 -15.41
CA SER A 166 20.75 27.22 -14.16
C SER A 166 19.76 26.10 -14.44
N GLY A 167 20.04 24.92 -13.90
CA GLY A 167 19.12 23.80 -13.79
C GLY A 167 19.41 23.11 -12.46
N ALA A 168 18.38 22.78 -11.69
CA ALA A 168 18.57 21.99 -10.47
C ALA A 168 19.12 20.62 -10.88
N LEU A 169 20.12 20.12 -10.13
CA LEU A 169 20.54 18.73 -10.20
C LEU A 169 19.51 17.85 -9.47
N VAL A 170 18.32 17.76 -10.06
CA VAL A 170 17.45 16.58 -9.91
C VAL A 170 18.29 15.38 -10.31
N SER A 171 18.29 14.32 -9.50
CA SER A 171 19.05 13.12 -9.85
C SER A 171 18.35 12.39 -11.01
N LYS A 172 19.12 11.65 -11.81
CA LYS A 172 18.55 10.87 -12.90
C LYS A 172 17.60 9.76 -12.43
N ASP A 173 17.69 9.39 -11.16
CA ASP A 173 16.85 8.36 -10.57
C ASP A 173 15.50 8.98 -10.16
N ASP A 174 15.48 10.23 -9.66
CA ASP A 174 14.24 11.00 -9.41
C ASP A 174 13.45 11.22 -10.72
N ASP A 175 14.12 11.58 -11.81
CA ASP A 175 13.51 11.73 -13.15
C ASP A 175 12.84 10.41 -13.62
N LEU A 176 13.47 9.27 -13.36
CA LEU A 176 12.97 7.95 -13.78
C LEU A 176 11.79 7.48 -12.93
N GLU A 177 11.80 7.74 -11.62
CA GLU A 177 10.67 7.41 -10.75
C GLU A 177 9.49 8.35 -10.99
N THR A 178 9.72 9.65 -11.23
CA THR A 178 8.66 10.59 -11.67
C THR A 178 7.97 10.12 -12.97
N VAL A 179 8.75 9.62 -13.94
CA VAL A 179 8.21 9.03 -15.17
C VAL A 179 7.44 7.72 -14.90
N ARG A 180 7.81 6.97 -13.86
CA ARG A 180 7.14 5.75 -13.44
C ARG A 180 5.80 6.03 -12.76
N GLU A 181 5.75 7.01 -11.86
CA GLU A 181 4.54 7.49 -11.18
C GLU A 181 3.50 8.03 -12.18
N GLU A 182 3.89 8.93 -13.10
CA GLU A 182 2.98 9.44 -14.12
C GLU A 182 2.55 8.35 -15.13
N LEU A 183 3.38 7.32 -15.38
CA LEU A 183 2.94 6.14 -16.12
C LEU A 183 1.93 5.30 -15.33
N ILE A 184 2.11 5.10 -14.02
CA ILE A 184 1.15 4.35 -13.18
C ILE A 184 -0.21 5.06 -13.20
N LYS A 185 -0.22 6.35 -12.87
CA LYS A 185 -1.39 7.23 -12.89
C LYS A 185 -2.07 7.26 -14.26
N GLY A 186 -1.32 7.46 -15.34
CA GLY A 186 -1.86 7.47 -16.69
C GLY A 186 -2.43 6.12 -17.12
N PHE A 187 -1.86 5.00 -16.67
CA PHE A 187 -2.44 3.67 -16.94
C PHE A 187 -3.68 3.39 -16.08
N LEU A 188 -3.74 3.82 -14.81
CA LEU A 188 -4.94 3.79 -13.95
C LEU A 188 -6.11 4.53 -14.62
N GLU A 189 -5.92 5.79 -15.02
CA GLU A 189 -6.93 6.60 -15.74
C GLU A 189 -7.42 5.93 -17.04
N MET A 190 -6.61 5.04 -17.62
CA MET A 190 -6.92 4.33 -18.85
C MET A 190 -7.54 2.92 -18.63
N ASP A 191 -7.49 2.27 -17.46
CA ASP A 191 -7.65 0.80 -17.30
C ASP A 191 -9.07 0.22 -17.43
N SER A 192 -9.62 0.37 -18.64
CA SER A 192 -10.44 -0.66 -19.26
C SER A 192 -9.59 -1.92 -19.53
N GLY A 193 -9.88 -2.97 -18.76
CA GLY A 193 -9.08 -4.19 -18.65
C GLY A 193 -9.05 -5.10 -19.90
N GLY A 194 -8.34 -6.23 -19.77
CA GLY A 194 -8.08 -7.16 -20.88
C GLY A 194 -6.84 -6.83 -21.71
N ARG A 195 -5.94 -5.99 -21.17
CA ARG A 195 -4.70 -5.56 -21.84
C ARG A 195 -3.51 -6.49 -21.60
N LYS A 196 -2.47 -6.33 -22.44
CA LYS A 196 -1.17 -7.01 -22.28
C LYS A 196 -0.24 -6.29 -21.29
N LEU A 197 -0.40 -4.97 -21.18
CA LEU A 197 0.18 -4.14 -20.13
C LEU A 197 -0.96 -3.33 -19.49
N GLY A 198 -0.93 -3.24 -18.17
CA GLY A 198 -1.91 -2.55 -17.34
C GLY A 198 -1.32 -2.26 -15.97
N ILE A 199 -2.18 -1.87 -15.03
CA ILE A 199 -1.82 -1.81 -13.61
C ILE A 199 -2.17 -3.13 -12.92
N LYS A 200 -1.29 -3.59 -12.03
CA LYS A 200 -1.61 -4.59 -11.01
C LYS A 200 -1.63 -3.93 -9.62
N GLU A 201 -2.59 -4.35 -8.78
CA GLU A 201 -2.55 -4.12 -7.33
C GLU A 201 -1.69 -5.19 -6.63
N MET A 202 -0.72 -4.76 -5.83
CA MET A 202 0.24 -5.64 -5.18
C MET A 202 -0.35 -6.18 -3.87
N GLY A 203 -0.59 -7.49 -3.82
CA GLY A 203 -1.42 -8.11 -2.76
C GLY A 203 -2.87 -8.40 -3.15
N GLU A 204 -3.29 -8.07 -4.38
CA GLU A 204 -4.56 -8.55 -4.93
C GLU A 204 -4.47 -10.04 -5.26
N LEU A 205 -5.50 -10.81 -4.90
CA LEU A 205 -5.60 -12.22 -5.23
C LEU A 205 -6.02 -12.43 -6.70
N ASN A 206 -5.56 -13.51 -7.30
CA ASN A 206 -6.01 -13.91 -8.64
C ASN A 206 -7.31 -14.73 -8.51
N GLU A 207 -8.46 -14.08 -8.67
CA GLU A 207 -9.81 -14.68 -8.67
C GLU A 207 -9.89 -16.03 -9.41
N LYS A 208 -9.23 -16.14 -10.57
CA LYS A 208 -9.26 -17.35 -11.42
C LYS A 208 -8.66 -18.58 -10.76
N VAL A 209 -7.79 -18.41 -9.77
CA VAL A 209 -7.25 -19.51 -8.96
C VAL A 209 -8.34 -20.09 -8.04
N PHE A 210 -9.13 -19.22 -7.41
CA PHE A 210 -10.27 -19.62 -6.59
C PHE A 210 -11.39 -20.23 -7.44
N GLN A 211 -11.64 -19.66 -8.62
CA GLN A 211 -12.55 -20.23 -9.62
C GLN A 211 -12.13 -21.65 -10.05
N ALA A 212 -10.86 -21.85 -10.38
CA ALA A 212 -10.32 -23.16 -10.74
C ALA A 212 -10.39 -24.17 -9.57
N ALA A 213 -10.06 -23.74 -8.35
CA ALA A 213 -10.14 -24.59 -7.15
C ALA A 213 -11.58 -25.03 -6.84
N CYS A 214 -12.58 -24.15 -7.05
CA CYS A 214 -13.99 -24.49 -6.87
C CYS A 214 -14.51 -25.41 -7.98
N LEU A 215 -14.19 -25.12 -9.26
CA LEU A 215 -14.56 -25.98 -10.40
C LEU A 215 -13.95 -27.38 -10.34
N ALA A 216 -12.85 -27.56 -9.60
CA ALA A 216 -12.25 -28.87 -9.35
C ALA A 216 -12.95 -29.68 -8.23
N LYS A 217 -13.90 -29.09 -7.49
CA LYS A 217 -14.52 -29.70 -6.28
C LYS A 217 -16.04 -29.64 -6.25
N LEU A 218 -16.67 -28.70 -6.97
CA LEU A 218 -18.11 -28.41 -6.93
C LEU A 218 -18.75 -28.50 -8.32
N PRO A 219 -20.07 -28.74 -8.42
CA PRO A 219 -20.81 -28.58 -9.68
C PRO A 219 -20.63 -27.17 -10.26
N PRO A 220 -20.57 -26.98 -11.59
CA PRO A 220 -20.37 -25.66 -12.20
C PRO A 220 -21.40 -24.60 -11.78
N GLU A 221 -22.62 -25.03 -11.48
CA GLU A 221 -23.74 -24.19 -11.01
C GLU A 221 -23.49 -23.61 -9.61
N GLU A 222 -22.77 -24.34 -8.75
CA GLU A 222 -22.42 -23.93 -7.37
C GLU A 222 -21.01 -23.30 -7.28
N ALA A 223 -20.10 -23.74 -8.15
CA ALA A 223 -18.71 -23.29 -8.17
C ALA A 223 -18.55 -21.78 -8.42
N GLY A 224 -19.51 -21.16 -9.12
CA GLY A 224 -19.53 -19.72 -9.39
C GLY A 224 -19.56 -18.88 -8.11
N SER A 225 -20.67 -18.94 -7.37
CA SER A 225 -20.81 -18.21 -6.09
C SER A 225 -19.76 -18.61 -5.07
N ALA A 226 -19.51 -19.91 -4.90
CA ALA A 226 -18.51 -20.42 -3.97
C ALA A 226 -17.11 -19.83 -4.24
N SER A 227 -16.72 -19.67 -5.51
CA SER A 227 -15.43 -19.06 -5.86
C SER A 227 -15.32 -17.59 -5.49
N TYR A 228 -16.41 -16.83 -5.68
CA TYR A 228 -16.47 -15.41 -5.30
C TYR A 228 -16.50 -15.22 -3.78
N ASP A 229 -17.24 -16.05 -3.06
CA ASP A 229 -17.31 -16.02 -1.58
C ASP A 229 -15.95 -16.35 -0.97
N LEU A 230 -15.25 -17.36 -1.49
CA LEU A 230 -13.91 -17.74 -1.04
C LEU A 230 -12.84 -16.70 -1.42
N TYR A 231 -12.88 -16.16 -2.64
CA TYR A 231 -12.05 -15.03 -3.04
C TYR A 231 -12.23 -13.84 -2.08
N SER A 232 -13.48 -13.43 -1.85
CA SER A 232 -13.84 -12.31 -0.97
C SER A 232 -13.40 -12.55 0.48
N LEU A 233 -13.56 -13.78 0.99
CA LEU A 233 -13.11 -14.19 2.32
C LEU A 233 -11.59 -14.03 2.46
N TRP A 234 -10.82 -14.48 1.47
CA TRP A 234 -9.35 -14.43 1.52
C TRP A 234 -8.78 -13.05 1.26
N GLN A 235 -9.41 -12.23 0.40
CA GLN A 235 -9.02 -10.82 0.25
C GLN A 235 -9.28 -10.05 1.54
N LYS A 236 -10.42 -10.26 2.21
CA LYS A 236 -10.70 -9.70 3.55
C LYS A 236 -9.72 -10.21 4.60
N GLN A 237 -9.26 -11.45 4.52
CA GLN A 237 -8.26 -12.01 5.43
C GLN A 237 -6.86 -11.43 5.18
N LEU A 238 -6.52 -10.99 3.96
CA LEU A 238 -5.32 -10.20 3.71
C LEU A 238 -5.44 -8.79 4.32
N SER A 239 -6.61 -8.14 4.23
CA SER A 239 -6.86 -6.83 4.85
C SER A 239 -6.87 -6.84 6.40
N ASP A 240 -6.89 -8.00 7.05
CA ASP A 240 -6.86 -8.13 8.50
C ASP A 240 -5.46 -7.86 9.07
N LEU A 241 -5.27 -6.69 9.69
CA LEU A 241 -4.02 -6.29 10.36
C LEU A 241 -3.63 -7.17 11.56
N SER A 242 -4.56 -7.92 12.15
CA SER A 242 -4.24 -8.84 13.26
C SER A 242 -3.58 -10.14 12.78
N TRP A 243 -3.64 -10.44 11.48
CA TRP A 243 -3.02 -11.60 10.89
C TRP A 243 -1.73 -11.24 10.14
N ASN A 244 -0.60 -11.59 10.76
CA ASN A 244 0.74 -11.41 10.20
C ASN A 244 1.46 -12.77 10.14
N PRO A 245 1.19 -13.62 9.14
CA PRO A 245 1.70 -14.99 9.04
C PRO A 245 3.16 -15.02 8.57
N PHE A 246 4.07 -14.37 9.30
CA PHE A 246 5.50 -14.30 8.99
C PHE A 246 6.35 -14.87 10.13
N LYS A 247 7.49 -15.46 9.79
CA LYS A 247 8.50 -15.95 10.75
C LYS A 247 9.90 -15.52 10.35
N THR A 248 10.67 -15.09 11.35
CA THR A 248 12.11 -14.81 11.20
C THR A 248 12.89 -16.11 11.12
N ILE A 249 13.70 -16.25 10.07
CA ILE A 249 14.72 -17.28 9.91
C ILE A 249 16.11 -16.63 9.81
N THR A 250 17.15 -17.34 10.23
CA THR A 250 18.53 -16.88 10.07
C THR A 250 19.17 -17.63 8.91
N VAL A 251 19.65 -16.90 7.90
CA VAL A 251 20.35 -17.43 6.72
C VAL A 251 21.69 -16.72 6.61
N ASP A 252 22.79 -17.47 6.66
CA ASP A 252 24.16 -16.93 6.60
C ASP A 252 24.42 -15.79 7.60
N GLY A 253 23.93 -15.97 8.85
CA GLY A 253 24.00 -14.98 9.92
C GLY A 253 23.01 -13.81 9.82
N ASN A 254 22.31 -13.66 8.69
CA ASN A 254 21.35 -12.59 8.45
C ASN A 254 19.92 -13.04 8.78
N CYS A 255 19.22 -12.28 9.61
CA CYS A 255 17.79 -12.50 9.87
C CYS A 255 16.95 -12.05 8.66
N LYS A 256 16.05 -12.92 8.19
CA LYS A 256 15.08 -12.67 7.12
C LYS A 256 13.70 -13.16 7.56
N GLU A 257 12.67 -12.36 7.36
CA GLU A 257 11.29 -12.78 7.62
C GLU A 257 10.64 -13.36 6.37
N ILE A 258 10.25 -14.63 6.41
CA ILE A 258 9.52 -15.33 5.34
C ILE A 258 8.07 -15.60 5.77
N VAL A 259 7.18 -15.88 4.82
CA VAL A 259 5.81 -16.33 5.14
C VAL A 259 5.89 -17.66 5.91
N ASN A 260 5.16 -17.76 7.01
CA ASN A 260 5.03 -18.98 7.79
C ASN A 260 4.02 -19.92 7.12
N VAL A 261 4.49 -20.80 6.24
CA VAL A 261 3.66 -21.82 5.56
C VAL A 261 2.93 -22.74 6.57
N ASP A 262 3.46 -22.86 7.79
CA ASP A 262 2.87 -23.64 8.90
C ASP A 262 1.79 -22.86 9.70
N ASP A 263 1.34 -21.69 9.23
CA ASP A 263 0.23 -20.92 9.82
C ASP A 263 -1.11 -21.68 9.71
N ASP A 264 -1.90 -21.69 10.78
CA ASP A 264 -3.16 -22.46 10.85
C ASP A 264 -4.17 -22.11 9.75
N LYS A 265 -4.23 -20.84 9.32
CA LYS A 265 -5.14 -20.40 8.25
C LYS A 265 -4.61 -20.85 6.88
N LEU A 266 -3.30 -20.71 6.62
CA LEU A 266 -2.67 -21.24 5.40
C LEU A 266 -2.76 -22.77 5.30
N GLN A 267 -2.62 -23.49 6.42
CA GLN A 267 -2.84 -24.94 6.50
C GLN A 267 -4.32 -25.33 6.37
N GLY A 268 -5.26 -24.46 6.76
CA GLY A 268 -6.68 -24.55 6.37
C GLY A 268 -6.84 -24.50 4.85
N LEU A 269 -6.40 -23.39 4.24
CA LEU A 269 -6.46 -23.13 2.80
C LEU A 269 -5.84 -24.24 1.94
N GLN A 270 -4.67 -24.74 2.33
CA GLN A 270 -3.97 -25.84 1.66
C GLN A 270 -4.80 -27.13 1.62
N ARG A 271 -5.61 -27.41 2.66
CA ARG A 271 -6.53 -28.57 2.70
C ARG A 271 -7.83 -28.29 1.95
N GLU A 272 -8.39 -27.11 2.15
CA GLU A 272 -9.73 -26.74 1.67
C GLU A 272 -9.75 -26.46 0.16
N LEU A 273 -8.74 -25.78 -0.39
CA LEU A 273 -8.67 -25.41 -1.81
C LEU A 273 -7.45 -25.98 -2.54
N GLY A 274 -6.34 -26.24 -1.86
CA GLY A 274 -5.14 -26.85 -2.43
C GLY A 274 -3.98 -25.87 -2.67
N GLU A 275 -2.93 -26.37 -3.30
CA GLU A 275 -1.63 -25.68 -3.41
C GLU A 275 -1.72 -24.35 -4.16
N ASP A 276 -2.39 -24.29 -5.32
CA ASP A 276 -2.45 -23.06 -6.12
C ASP A 276 -3.14 -21.90 -5.38
N ALA A 277 -4.21 -22.17 -4.63
CA ALA A 277 -4.92 -21.17 -3.84
C ALA A 277 -4.09 -20.70 -2.63
N CYS A 278 -3.42 -21.63 -1.94
CA CYS A 278 -2.47 -21.30 -0.87
C CYS A 278 -1.31 -20.43 -1.40
N LYS A 279 -0.74 -20.83 -2.54
CA LYS A 279 0.33 -20.11 -3.24
C LYS A 279 -0.10 -18.72 -3.71
N ALA A 280 -1.35 -18.52 -4.12
CA ALA A 280 -1.88 -17.19 -4.44
C ALA A 280 -1.87 -16.27 -3.22
N VAL A 281 -2.30 -16.75 -2.04
CA VAL A 281 -2.26 -15.99 -0.78
C VAL A 281 -0.84 -15.76 -0.28
N VAL A 282 0.04 -16.75 -0.37
CA VAL A 282 1.48 -16.61 -0.01
C VAL A 282 2.18 -15.60 -0.92
N ASN A 283 1.88 -15.59 -2.22
CA ASN A 283 2.38 -14.59 -3.16
C ASN A 283 1.86 -13.18 -2.79
N ALA A 284 0.56 -13.02 -2.55
CA ALA A 284 -0.03 -11.75 -2.17
C ALA A 284 0.62 -11.17 -0.88
N LEU A 285 0.78 -11.99 0.16
CA LEU A 285 1.50 -11.61 1.39
C LEU A 285 2.96 -11.18 1.12
N THR A 286 3.64 -11.87 0.21
CA THR A 286 5.03 -11.56 -0.18
C THR A 286 5.13 -10.25 -0.97
N GLU A 287 4.17 -9.99 -1.86
CA GLU A 287 4.06 -8.75 -2.62
C GLU A 287 3.75 -7.56 -1.71
N MET A 288 2.79 -7.69 -0.79
CA MET A 288 2.50 -6.67 0.22
C MET A 288 3.74 -6.34 1.08
N LYS A 289 4.64 -7.32 1.27
CA LYS A 289 5.91 -7.11 1.97
C LYS A 289 6.92 -6.35 1.13
N GLU A 290 7.09 -6.72 -0.13
CA GLU A 290 8.03 -6.07 -1.06
C GLU A 290 7.71 -4.58 -1.24
N TYR A 291 6.42 -4.22 -1.20
CA TYR A 291 5.93 -2.84 -1.31
C TYR A 291 5.71 -2.15 0.05
N ASN A 292 6.07 -2.78 1.16
CA ASN A 292 5.92 -2.30 2.55
C ASN A 292 4.48 -2.07 3.05
N VAL A 293 3.45 -2.36 2.25
CA VAL A 293 2.03 -2.20 2.58
C VAL A 293 1.45 -3.26 3.53
N LEU A 294 2.29 -4.14 4.10
CA LEU A 294 1.85 -5.04 5.19
C LEU A 294 1.42 -4.26 6.45
N ALA A 295 2.02 -3.12 6.74
CA ALA A 295 1.83 -2.43 8.03
C ALA A 295 0.50 -1.67 8.13
N ASP A 296 -0.05 -1.22 7.00
CA ASP A 296 -1.24 -0.36 6.89
C ASP A 296 -2.34 -0.96 5.98
N ARG A 297 -2.00 -1.95 5.15
CA ARG A 297 -2.83 -2.52 4.07
C ARG A 297 -3.23 -1.50 3.01
N SER A 298 -2.38 -0.50 2.74
CA SER A 298 -2.60 0.45 1.64
C SER A 298 -2.45 -0.22 0.26
N ILE A 299 -3.06 0.37 -0.76
CA ILE A 299 -3.02 -0.17 -2.13
C ILE A 299 -1.74 0.32 -2.81
N ALA A 300 -0.81 -0.60 -3.08
CA ALA A 300 0.35 -0.35 -3.92
C ALA A 300 0.08 -0.80 -5.36
N TYR A 301 0.36 0.08 -6.32
CA TYR A 301 0.17 -0.17 -7.76
C TYR A 301 1.51 -0.42 -8.46
N GLU A 302 1.51 -1.28 -9.48
CA GLU A 302 2.67 -1.56 -10.32
C GLU A 302 2.30 -1.64 -11.81
N LEU A 303 3.20 -1.15 -12.67
CA LEU A 303 3.14 -1.36 -14.12
C LEU A 303 3.39 -2.85 -14.40
N TRP A 304 2.38 -3.57 -14.87
CA TRP A 304 2.45 -5.03 -15.02
C TRP A 304 2.35 -5.50 -16.47
N ASN A 305 3.23 -6.43 -16.85
CA ASN A 305 3.15 -7.13 -18.13
C ASN A 305 2.43 -8.47 -17.94
N TYR A 306 1.11 -8.45 -18.11
CA TYR A 306 0.23 -9.62 -18.01
C TYR A 306 0.54 -10.74 -19.01
N LYS A 307 1.27 -10.47 -20.10
CA LYS A 307 1.72 -11.53 -21.02
C LYS A 307 2.95 -12.28 -20.48
N GLU A 308 3.87 -11.58 -19.81
CA GLU A 308 5.13 -12.15 -19.32
C GLU A 308 5.08 -12.52 -17.81
N GLY A 309 4.01 -12.16 -17.10
CA GLY A 309 3.81 -12.52 -15.69
C GLY A 309 4.73 -11.78 -14.71
N ARG A 310 5.15 -10.56 -15.04
CA ARG A 310 6.13 -9.77 -14.26
C ARG A 310 5.88 -8.26 -14.34
N LYS A 311 6.58 -7.50 -13.49
CA LYS A 311 6.74 -6.04 -13.61
C LYS A 311 7.15 -5.66 -15.04
N ALA A 312 6.51 -4.64 -15.59
CA ALA A 312 6.82 -4.06 -16.89
C ALA A 312 7.94 -3.04 -16.77
N THR A 313 8.82 -3.01 -17.76
CA THR A 313 9.83 -1.96 -17.87
C THR A 313 9.22 -0.67 -18.42
N LEU A 314 9.77 0.50 -18.04
CA LEU A 314 9.37 1.80 -18.60
C LEU A 314 9.39 1.79 -20.14
N ARG A 315 10.34 1.07 -20.74
CA ARG A 315 10.40 0.81 -22.19
C ARG A 315 9.12 0.17 -22.72
N GLU A 316 8.70 -0.95 -22.14
CA GLU A 316 7.50 -1.67 -22.59
C GLU A 316 6.24 -0.80 -22.47
N CYS A 317 6.13 -0.01 -21.39
CA CYS A 317 5.01 0.93 -21.19
C CYS A 317 5.02 2.07 -22.21
N ILE A 318 6.17 2.71 -22.46
CA ILE A 318 6.33 3.80 -23.44
C ILE A 318 6.08 3.29 -24.87
N GLU A 319 6.63 2.13 -25.24
CA GLU A 319 6.39 1.49 -26.53
C GLU A 319 4.91 1.09 -26.68
N TYR A 320 4.23 0.65 -25.62
CA TYR A 320 2.79 0.39 -25.61
C TYR A 320 1.97 1.67 -25.88
N VAL A 321 2.22 2.75 -25.13
CA VAL A 321 1.52 4.04 -25.29
C VAL A 321 1.68 4.61 -26.70
N PHE A 322 2.90 4.63 -27.25
CA PHE A 322 3.13 5.08 -28.63
C PHE A 322 2.37 4.22 -29.65
N ASN A 323 2.28 2.91 -29.44
CA ASN A 323 1.52 2.02 -30.32
C ASN A 323 -0.01 2.25 -30.22
N GLN A 324 -0.55 2.60 -29.05
CA GLN A 324 -1.95 2.99 -28.92
C GLN A 324 -2.25 4.33 -29.61
N VAL A 325 -1.44 5.36 -29.37
CA VAL A 325 -1.57 6.66 -30.04
C VAL A 325 -1.54 6.51 -31.57
N ARG A 326 -0.61 5.70 -32.11
CA ARG A 326 -0.54 5.38 -33.55
C ARG A 326 -1.82 4.73 -34.07
N GLN A 327 -2.36 3.73 -33.37
CA GLN A 327 -3.60 3.04 -33.77
C GLN A 327 -4.82 3.96 -33.73
N LEU A 328 -4.94 4.82 -32.72
CA LEU A 328 -6.00 5.84 -32.61
C LEU A 328 -5.88 6.87 -33.75
N THR A 329 -4.68 7.34 -34.08
CA THR A 329 -4.44 8.26 -35.21
C THR A 329 -4.82 7.63 -36.56
N VAL A 330 -4.43 6.37 -36.82
CA VAL A 330 -4.83 5.64 -38.04
C VAL A 330 -6.35 5.45 -38.10
N THR A 331 -6.98 5.14 -36.97
CA THR A 331 -8.44 4.92 -36.89
C THR A 331 -9.22 6.21 -37.14
N LYS A 332 -8.80 7.35 -36.56
CA LYS A 332 -9.39 8.67 -36.86
C LYS A 332 -9.27 8.98 -38.36
N ARG A 333 -8.07 8.87 -38.95
CA ARG A 333 -7.83 9.08 -40.39
C ARG A 333 -8.65 8.15 -41.31
N ARG A 334 -8.95 6.93 -40.88
CA ARG A 334 -9.84 6.00 -41.60
C ARG A 334 -11.32 6.38 -41.50
N LYS A 335 -11.77 6.95 -40.38
CA LYS A 335 -13.16 7.46 -40.23
C LYS A 335 -13.37 8.72 -41.08
N THR A 336 -12.47 9.70 -41.03
CA THR A 336 -12.56 10.96 -41.81
C THR A 336 -12.40 10.78 -43.33
N ARG A 337 -12.18 9.56 -43.82
CA ARG A 337 -12.12 9.22 -45.27
C ARG A 337 -13.30 8.34 -45.73
N ARG A 338 -14.35 8.21 -44.91
CA ARG A 338 -15.60 7.48 -45.23
C ARG A 338 -16.84 8.38 -45.19
N TRP A 339 -16.62 9.68 -45.10
CA TRP A 339 -17.60 10.77 -45.14
C TRP A 339 -17.08 11.81 -46.12
#